data_AF-A0A7S0GDH0-F1
#
_entry.id   AF-A0A7S0GDH0-F1
#
_cell.length_a   1.000
_cell.length_b   1.000
_cell.length_c   1.000
_cell.angle_alpha   90.00
_cell.angle_beta   90.00
_cell.angle_gamma   90.00
#
_symmetry.space_group_name_H-M   'P 1'
#
loop_
_entity.id
_entity.type
_entity.pdbx_description
1 polymer ?
#
loop_
_entity_poly.entity_id
_entity_poly.type
_entity_poly.pdbx_seq_one_letter_code
_entity_poly.pdbx_strand_id
1 'polypeptide(L)'
;WRSCRELGVVQGMFDSTLHVAANGAILGVLGYGGSMVMDGSMTAGDLAGFLMYSLLMAGNIGSLSNTYAEIMKALGASGRVFDIIDRTPLIPMKISVTESDQLNSLDFFNSNITKGTFEESQSKTASYPASIDPLSIEFKNVHFAYPTRKEASILGPGFDFSVDKGEVVAIVGGSGSGKSTVAALITRLYDISGKDGEKGDGLILINGEDIRKLDPLWLRLNVGVVAQEPLLFSGTIAENIRYGKMEATDEEVLNAAKLANVIDFTQNLPLKLETEVGQGGTQLSGGQKQRVAIARVVLKNPPIVILDEATSALDAESEYLVQKAIESAMRGKTVICIAHRLNTIKGADRIVVLQSGVIVEAGAFSELVDKKGAFHELMKRQITK
;
A
#
# COMPACT_ATOMS: atom_id res chain seq x y z
N TRP A 1 19.51 27.47 -6.24
CA TRP A 1 19.95 28.87 -6.45
C TRP A 1 21.36 29.00 -7.04
N ARG A 2 22.46 28.59 -6.39
CA ARG A 2 23.82 28.69 -6.97
C ARG A 2 23.98 27.90 -8.28
N SER A 3 23.51 26.65 -8.31
CA SER A 3 23.59 25.79 -9.50
C SER A 3 22.75 26.33 -10.68
N CYS A 4 21.55 26.87 -10.43
CA CYS A 4 20.75 27.52 -11.49
C CYS A 4 21.42 28.79 -12.05
N ARG A 5 22.12 29.56 -11.20
CA ARG A 5 22.85 30.75 -11.62
C ARG A 5 24.06 30.38 -12.47
N GLU A 6 24.79 29.33 -12.10
CA GLU A 6 25.91 28.82 -12.90
C GLU A 6 25.45 28.29 -14.27
N LEU A 7 24.37 27.50 -14.30
CA LEU A 7 23.74 27.07 -15.56
C LEU A 7 23.31 28.26 -16.43
N GLY A 8 22.68 29.28 -15.84
CA GLY A 8 22.25 30.48 -16.58
C GLY A 8 23.42 31.29 -17.14
N VAL A 9 24.54 31.39 -16.40
CA VAL A 9 25.75 32.07 -16.89
C VAL A 9 26.42 31.29 -18.02
N VAL A 10 26.54 29.96 -17.88
CA VAL A 10 27.12 29.10 -18.93
C VAL A 10 26.28 29.16 -20.20
N GLN A 11 24.96 29.07 -20.08
CA GLN A 11 24.05 29.18 -21.21
C GLN A 11 24.13 30.58 -21.86
N GLY A 12 24.13 31.65 -21.07
CA GLY A 12 24.24 33.01 -21.60
C GLY A 12 25.57 33.29 -22.30
N MET A 13 26.69 32.76 -21.78
CA MET A 13 28.00 32.86 -22.43
C MET A 13 28.06 32.08 -23.74
N PHE A 14 27.46 30.87 -23.77
CA PHE A 14 27.40 30.04 -24.97
C PHE A 14 26.58 30.72 -26.08
N ASP A 15 25.38 31.21 -25.76
CA ASP A 15 24.50 31.89 -26.72
C ASP A 15 25.14 33.17 -27.25
N SER A 16 25.79 33.95 -26.38
CA SER A 16 26.50 35.18 -26.78
C SER A 16 27.66 34.88 -27.73
N THR A 17 28.45 33.83 -27.44
CA THR A 17 29.57 33.42 -28.29
C THR A 17 29.08 32.95 -29.66
N LEU A 18 28.01 32.17 -29.70
CA LEU A 18 27.39 31.68 -30.92
C LEU A 18 26.87 32.83 -31.79
N HIS A 19 26.21 33.82 -31.19
CA HIS A 19 25.72 35.01 -31.90
C HIS A 19 26.85 35.87 -32.48
N VAL A 20 27.94 36.07 -31.74
CA VAL A 20 29.09 36.82 -32.24
C VAL A 20 29.74 36.09 -33.41
N ALA A 21 29.94 34.76 -33.31
CA ALA A 21 30.49 33.95 -34.37
C ALA A 21 29.61 33.95 -35.64
N ALA A 22 28.29 33.81 -35.47
CA ALA A 22 27.34 33.81 -36.58
C ALA A 22 27.30 35.17 -37.30
N ASN A 23 27.23 36.27 -36.56
CA ASN A 23 27.27 37.61 -37.16
C ASN A 23 28.63 37.91 -37.82
N GLY A 24 29.73 37.43 -37.24
CA GLY A 24 31.06 37.51 -37.85
C GLY A 24 31.13 36.78 -39.19
N ALA A 25 30.53 35.58 -39.28
CA ALA A 25 30.44 34.83 -40.53
C ALA A 25 29.61 35.59 -41.59
N ILE A 26 28.48 36.19 -41.20
CA ILE A 26 27.66 37.03 -42.11
C ILE A 26 28.46 38.22 -42.63
N LEU A 27 29.21 38.91 -41.77
CA LEU A 27 30.08 40.02 -42.19
C LEU A 27 31.18 39.55 -43.14
N GLY A 28 31.75 38.37 -42.92
CA GLY A 28 32.73 37.77 -43.83
C GLY A 28 32.13 37.47 -45.21
N VAL A 29 30.92 36.90 -45.25
CA VAL A 29 30.18 36.64 -46.49
C VAL A 29 29.83 37.94 -47.21
N LEU A 30 29.39 38.97 -46.50
CA LEU A 30 29.09 40.28 -47.06
C LEU A 30 30.35 40.96 -47.63
N GLY A 31 31.47 40.90 -46.92
CA GLY A 31 32.73 41.52 -47.35
C GLY A 31 33.29 40.84 -48.60
N TYR A 32 33.43 39.51 -48.57
CA TYR A 32 33.96 38.76 -49.70
C TYR A 32 32.99 38.72 -50.89
N GLY A 33 31.70 38.45 -50.62
CA GLY A 33 30.65 38.45 -51.63
C GLY A 33 30.45 39.83 -52.26
N GLY A 34 30.59 40.91 -51.49
CA GLY A 34 30.57 42.28 -52.01
C GLY A 34 31.70 42.55 -52.99
N SER A 35 32.91 42.07 -52.72
CA SER A 35 34.03 42.14 -53.68
C SER A 35 33.72 41.41 -54.98
N MET A 36 33.16 40.19 -54.89
CA MET A 36 32.78 39.42 -56.08
C MET A 36 31.71 40.09 -56.94
N VAL A 37 30.79 40.84 -56.31
CA VAL A 37 29.80 41.64 -57.03
C VAL A 37 30.44 42.85 -57.71
N MET A 38 31.39 43.52 -57.05
CA MET A 38 32.13 44.64 -57.65
C MET A 38 33.00 44.20 -58.84
N ASP A 39 33.57 43.01 -58.78
CA ASP A 39 34.39 42.42 -59.85
C ASP A 39 33.53 41.82 -61.00
N GLY A 40 32.20 41.88 -60.90
CA GLY A 40 31.25 41.39 -61.92
C GLY A 40 31.12 39.87 -62.01
N SER A 41 31.76 39.13 -61.09
CA SER A 41 31.74 37.66 -61.06
C SER A 41 30.44 37.06 -60.51
N MET A 42 29.64 37.86 -59.79
CA MET A 42 28.37 37.46 -59.18
C MET A 42 27.39 38.63 -59.19
N THR A 43 26.08 38.38 -59.22
CA THR A 43 25.08 39.44 -59.13
C THR A 43 24.76 39.79 -57.67
N ALA A 44 24.29 41.01 -57.42
CA ALA A 44 23.79 41.39 -56.10
C ALA A 44 22.61 40.51 -55.64
N GLY A 45 21.83 39.99 -56.58
CA GLY A 45 20.72 39.05 -56.30
C GLY A 45 21.21 37.71 -55.77
N ASP A 46 22.30 37.17 -56.32
CA ASP A 46 22.89 35.91 -55.87
C ASP A 46 23.42 36.01 -54.43
N LEU A 47 24.08 37.13 -54.10
CA LEU A 47 24.56 37.40 -52.74
C LEU A 47 23.40 37.54 -51.73
N ALA A 48 22.36 38.28 -52.09
CA ALA A 48 21.18 38.46 -51.26
C ALA A 48 20.45 37.11 -51.03
N GLY A 49 20.32 36.30 -52.08
CA GLY A 49 19.76 34.95 -52.00
C GLY A 49 20.58 34.04 -51.09
N PHE A 50 21.91 34.04 -51.23
CA PHE A 50 22.80 33.25 -50.39
C PHE A 50 22.69 33.61 -48.89
N LEU A 51 22.65 34.91 -48.56
CA LEU A 51 22.48 35.37 -47.18
C LEU A 51 21.13 34.98 -46.60
N MET A 52 20.06 35.14 -47.38
CA MET A 52 18.71 34.73 -46.96
C MET A 52 18.64 33.24 -46.66
N TYR A 53 19.17 32.39 -47.55
CA TYR A 53 19.18 30.93 -47.34
C TYR A 53 20.09 30.52 -46.17
N SER A 54 21.22 31.20 -45.98
CA SER A 54 22.12 30.94 -44.85
C SER A 54 21.46 31.24 -43.50
N LEU A 55 20.73 32.35 -43.40
CA LEU A 55 19.98 32.74 -42.19
C LEU A 55 18.84 31.76 -41.89
N LEU A 56 18.08 31.34 -42.91
CA LEU A 56 17.05 30.32 -42.78
C LEU A 56 17.63 28.98 -42.29
N MET A 57 18.77 28.58 -42.84
CA MET A 57 19.45 27.34 -42.44
C MET A 57 19.92 27.39 -40.97
N ALA A 58 20.48 28.52 -40.54
CA ALA A 58 20.93 28.72 -39.16
C ALA A 58 19.77 28.60 -38.15
N GLY A 59 18.60 29.21 -38.44
CA GLY A 59 17.42 29.11 -37.59
C GLY A 59 16.90 27.66 -37.45
N ASN A 60 16.98 26.88 -38.53
CA ASN A 60 16.58 25.47 -38.51
C ASN A 60 17.55 24.59 -37.71
N ILE A 61 18.86 24.83 -37.79
CA ILE A 61 19.88 24.12 -36.99
C ILE A 61 19.67 24.38 -35.49
N GLY A 62 19.42 25.63 -35.10
CA GLY A 62 19.13 25.98 -33.70
C GLY A 62 17.89 25.28 -33.17
N SER A 63 16.82 25.23 -33.98
CA SER A 63 15.60 24.48 -33.65
C SER A 63 15.87 22.99 -33.48
N LEU A 64 16.68 22.38 -34.35
CA LEU A 64 17.07 20.97 -34.25
C LEU A 64 17.87 20.67 -32.97
N SER A 65 18.77 21.56 -32.55
CA SER A 65 19.51 21.43 -31.28
C SER A 65 18.58 21.44 -30.06
N ASN A 66 17.57 22.31 -30.06
CA ASN A 66 16.57 22.33 -28.99
C ASN A 66 15.71 21.05 -28.99
N THR A 67 15.29 20.57 -30.16
CA THR A 67 14.57 19.29 -30.28
C THR A 67 15.43 18.13 -29.78
N TYR A 68 16.71 18.09 -30.08
CA TYR A 68 17.63 17.06 -29.58
C TYR A 68 17.71 17.07 -28.04
N ALA A 69 17.82 18.24 -27.43
CA ALA A 69 17.83 18.36 -25.96
C ALA A 69 16.53 17.83 -25.32
N GLU A 70 15.37 18.11 -25.93
CA GLU A 70 14.09 17.56 -25.47
C GLU A 70 14.00 16.03 -25.67
N ILE A 71 14.52 15.50 -26.78
CA ILE A 71 14.61 14.04 -27.00
C ILE A 71 15.47 13.40 -25.90
N MET A 72 16.60 14.00 -25.52
CA MET A 72 17.46 13.46 -24.47
C MET A 72 16.78 13.48 -23.09
N LYS A 73 16.00 14.53 -22.77
CA LYS A 73 15.18 14.56 -21.56
C LYS A 73 14.11 13.47 -21.58
N ALA A 74 13.44 13.29 -22.73
CA ALA A 74 12.42 12.27 -22.92
C ALA A 74 13.00 10.85 -22.75
N LEU A 75 14.18 10.58 -23.32
CA LEU A 75 14.90 9.31 -23.14
C LEU A 75 15.28 9.06 -21.67
N GLY A 76 15.77 10.07 -20.96
CA GLY A 76 16.09 9.94 -19.54
C GLY A 76 14.86 9.73 -18.65
N ALA A 77 13.72 10.34 -19.01
CA ALA A 77 12.46 10.15 -18.31
C ALA A 77 11.82 8.79 -18.60
N SER A 78 11.85 8.34 -19.86
CA SER A 78 11.30 7.04 -20.26
C SER A 78 12.08 5.89 -19.62
N GLY A 79 13.41 5.99 -19.47
CA GLY A 79 14.21 5.01 -18.76
C GLY A 79 13.69 4.73 -17.34
N ARG A 80 13.40 5.77 -16.54
CA ARG A 80 12.83 5.62 -15.19
C ARG A 80 11.42 5.02 -15.18
N VAL A 81 10.63 5.28 -16.22
CA VAL A 81 9.30 4.68 -16.37
C VAL A 81 9.43 3.18 -16.65
N PHE A 82 10.32 2.79 -17.57
CA PHE A 82 10.60 1.38 -17.87
C PHE A 82 11.21 0.66 -16.67
N ASP A 83 12.10 1.29 -15.90
CA ASP A 83 12.64 0.72 -14.65
C ASP A 83 11.53 0.34 -13.65
N ILE A 84 10.42 1.07 -13.63
CA ILE A 84 9.26 0.77 -12.77
C ILE A 84 8.37 -0.31 -13.40
N ILE A 85 8.10 -0.22 -14.70
CA ILE A 85 7.27 -1.19 -15.43
C ILE A 85 7.89 -2.59 -15.40
N ASP A 86 9.20 -2.69 -15.58
CA ASP A 86 9.93 -3.95 -15.65
C ASP A 86 10.26 -4.53 -14.26
N ARG A 87 9.90 -3.81 -13.18
CA ARG A 87 10.18 -4.25 -11.81
C ARG A 87 9.29 -5.42 -11.41
N THR A 88 9.90 -6.57 -11.17
CA THR A 88 9.20 -7.74 -10.62
C THR A 88 8.98 -7.61 -9.10
N PRO A 89 7.76 -7.82 -8.58
CA PRO A 89 7.52 -7.82 -7.14
C PRO A 89 8.18 -9.03 -6.46
N LEU A 90 8.72 -8.82 -5.25
CA LEU A 90 9.36 -9.89 -4.47
C LEU A 90 8.38 -11.00 -4.06
N ILE A 91 7.13 -10.65 -3.84
CA ILE A 91 6.04 -11.58 -3.54
C ILE A 91 5.15 -11.61 -4.80
N PRO A 92 5.34 -12.59 -5.71
CA PRO A 92 4.57 -12.66 -6.93
C PRO A 92 3.13 -13.08 -6.63
N MET A 93 2.16 -12.47 -7.33
CA MET A 93 0.82 -13.03 -7.43
C MET A 93 0.91 -14.26 -8.36
N LYS A 94 0.46 -15.43 -7.90
CA LYS A 94 0.63 -16.69 -8.63
C LYS A 94 -0.49 -16.95 -9.62
N ILE A 95 -1.55 -16.15 -9.59
CA ILE A 95 -2.63 -16.27 -10.56
C ILE A 95 -2.20 -15.61 -11.87
N SER A 96 -2.19 -16.41 -12.93
CA SER A 96 -1.92 -15.94 -14.29
C SER A 96 -3.22 -15.39 -14.85
N VAL A 97 -3.33 -14.05 -14.91
CA VAL A 97 -4.42 -13.37 -15.62
C VAL A 97 -4.17 -13.58 -17.12
N THR A 98 -5.05 -14.30 -17.83
CA THR A 98 -4.90 -14.49 -19.29
C THR A 98 -5.24 -13.20 -20.05
N GLU A 99 -4.77 -13.02 -21.29
CA GLU A 99 -5.05 -11.80 -22.08
C GLU A 99 -6.56 -11.53 -22.28
N SER A 100 -7.41 -12.57 -22.27
CA SER A 100 -8.87 -12.43 -22.25
C SER A 100 -9.41 -11.89 -20.92
N ASP A 101 -8.74 -12.16 -19.80
CA ASP A 101 -9.07 -11.64 -18.47
C ASP A 101 -8.60 -10.18 -18.29
N GLN A 102 -7.62 -9.73 -19.07
CA GLN A 102 -7.12 -8.34 -19.03
C GLN A 102 -8.13 -7.33 -19.59
N LEU A 103 -8.95 -7.74 -20.56
CA LEU A 103 -9.99 -6.89 -21.17
C LEU A 103 -11.17 -6.64 -20.22
N ASN A 104 -11.43 -7.55 -19.28
CA ASN A 104 -12.39 -7.38 -18.20
C ASN A 104 -11.72 -7.75 -16.86
N SER A 105 -10.75 -6.94 -16.42
CA SER A 105 -10.14 -7.11 -15.09
C SER A 105 -11.21 -7.16 -13.99
N LEU A 106 -12.34 -6.47 -14.18
CA LEU A 106 -13.50 -6.57 -13.31
C LEU A 106 -14.08 -8.00 -13.28
N ASP A 107 -14.22 -8.71 -14.41
CA ASP A 107 -14.83 -10.05 -14.46
C ASP A 107 -13.94 -11.13 -13.83
N PHE A 108 -12.62 -11.01 -13.96
CA PHE A 108 -11.68 -11.89 -13.25
C PHE A 108 -11.75 -11.67 -11.73
N PHE A 109 -11.82 -10.41 -11.27
CA PHE A 109 -12.09 -10.08 -9.87
C PHE A 109 -13.50 -10.54 -9.45
N ASN A 110 -14.52 -10.39 -10.28
CA ASN A 110 -15.92 -10.70 -9.97
C ASN A 110 -16.23 -12.20 -9.95
N SER A 111 -15.54 -13.01 -10.77
CA SER A 111 -15.81 -14.46 -10.92
C SER A 111 -15.04 -15.33 -9.93
N ASN A 112 -13.80 -14.95 -9.57
CA ASN A 112 -12.93 -15.75 -8.70
C ASN A 112 -13.03 -15.36 -7.21
N ILE A 113 -13.44 -14.12 -6.88
CA ILE A 113 -13.55 -13.63 -5.50
C ILE A 113 -14.89 -14.04 -4.85
N THR A 114 -15.97 -14.14 -5.63
CA THR A 114 -17.34 -14.40 -5.13
C THR A 114 -17.55 -15.78 -4.53
N LYS A 115 -16.85 -16.81 -5.04
CA LYS A 115 -17.16 -18.20 -4.68
C LYS A 115 -16.27 -18.78 -3.59
N GLY A 116 -15.16 -18.13 -3.23
CA GLY A 116 -14.14 -18.72 -2.35
C GLY A 116 -13.49 -19.99 -2.91
N THR A 117 -13.91 -20.46 -4.08
CA THR A 117 -13.36 -21.59 -4.81
C THR A 117 -12.47 -21.04 -5.92
N PHE A 118 -11.19 -20.87 -5.62
CA PHE A 118 -10.21 -20.85 -6.69
C PHE A 118 -10.15 -22.27 -7.21
N GLU A 119 -10.64 -22.50 -8.44
CA GLU A 119 -10.47 -23.82 -9.05
C GLU A 119 -8.97 -24.11 -9.15
N GLU A 120 -8.54 -25.29 -8.66
CA GLU A 120 -7.17 -25.80 -8.81
C GLU A 120 -6.66 -25.73 -10.28
N SER A 121 -7.60 -25.67 -11.23
CA SER A 121 -7.35 -25.55 -12.67
C SER A 121 -6.60 -24.26 -13.07
N GLN A 122 -6.65 -23.18 -12.27
CA GLN A 122 -6.07 -21.87 -12.61
C GLN A 122 -4.70 -21.59 -11.98
N SER A 123 -4.21 -22.46 -11.09
CA SER A 123 -2.85 -22.33 -10.53
C SER A 123 -2.12 -23.67 -10.60
N LYS A 124 -1.15 -23.78 -11.51
CA LYS A 124 -0.30 -24.98 -11.62
C LYS A 124 0.57 -25.26 -10.36
N THR A 125 0.60 -24.36 -9.35
CA THR A 125 1.55 -24.43 -8.23
C THR A 125 1.06 -23.93 -6.85
N ALA A 126 -0.16 -23.38 -6.72
CA ALA A 126 -0.70 -22.95 -5.42
C ALA A 126 -1.42 -24.10 -4.70
N SER A 127 -1.19 -24.22 -3.38
CA SER A 127 -1.96 -25.09 -2.49
C SER A 127 -3.01 -24.27 -1.77
N TYR A 128 -4.17 -24.85 -1.46
CA TYR A 128 -5.24 -24.21 -0.71
C TYR A 128 -5.74 -25.14 0.41
N PRO A 129 -6.17 -24.60 1.56
CA PRO A 129 -6.79 -25.42 2.60
C PRO A 129 -8.07 -26.13 2.12
N ALA A 130 -8.30 -27.35 2.61
CA ALA A 130 -9.43 -28.18 2.20
C ALA A 130 -10.82 -27.64 2.65
N SER A 131 -10.87 -26.74 3.64
CA SER A 131 -12.08 -26.07 4.08
C SER A 131 -11.80 -24.64 4.55
N ILE A 132 -12.80 -23.76 4.40
CA ILE A 132 -12.76 -22.33 4.74
C ILE A 132 -13.61 -22.01 6.00
N ASP A 133 -13.94 -23.03 6.79
CA ASP A 133 -14.39 -22.84 8.19
C ASP A 133 -13.22 -22.23 9.01
N PRO A 134 -13.44 -21.45 10.09
CA PRO A 134 -12.43 -20.57 10.67
C PRO A 134 -11.02 -21.14 10.62
N LEU A 135 -10.11 -20.40 9.99
CA LEU A 135 -8.78 -20.92 9.70
C LEU A 135 -7.90 -20.74 10.94
N SER A 136 -7.10 -21.74 11.26
CA SER A 136 -6.08 -21.61 12.29
C SER A 136 -4.83 -20.92 11.74
N ILE A 137 -4.06 -20.30 12.64
CA ILE A 137 -2.82 -19.59 12.32
C ILE A 137 -1.71 -20.20 13.17
N GLU A 138 -0.55 -20.49 12.59
CA GLU A 138 0.57 -21.05 13.34
C GLU A 138 1.90 -20.45 12.85
N PHE A 139 2.68 -19.89 13.76
CA PHE A 139 4.05 -19.45 13.58
C PHE A 139 4.95 -20.50 14.23
N LYS A 140 5.91 -21.03 13.46
CA LYS A 140 6.92 -21.99 13.95
C LYS A 140 8.30 -21.43 13.77
N ASN A 141 9.03 -21.25 14.87
CA ASN A 141 10.41 -20.77 14.89
C ASN A 141 10.63 -19.55 13.97
N VAL A 142 9.74 -18.55 14.03
CA VAL A 142 9.80 -17.40 13.13
C VAL A 142 10.85 -16.42 13.61
N HIS A 143 11.67 -15.91 12.70
CA HIS A 143 12.59 -14.78 12.93
C HIS A 143 12.35 -13.73 11.86
N PHE A 144 12.25 -12.46 12.25
CA PHE A 144 11.95 -11.41 11.27
C PHE A 144 12.59 -10.07 11.59
N ALA A 145 13.14 -9.44 10.54
CA ALA A 145 13.55 -8.05 10.50
C ALA A 145 13.00 -7.39 9.23
N TYR A 146 12.65 -6.10 9.29
CA TYR A 146 12.18 -5.37 8.11
C TYR A 146 13.32 -5.17 7.10
N PRO A 147 13.06 -5.22 5.77
CA PRO A 147 14.10 -5.05 4.74
C PRO A 147 14.88 -3.73 4.84
N THR A 148 14.22 -2.66 5.31
CA THR A 148 14.82 -1.34 5.51
C THR A 148 15.73 -1.26 6.75
N ARG A 149 15.66 -2.25 7.65
CA ARG A 149 16.43 -2.29 8.90
C ARG A 149 16.77 -3.74 9.29
N LYS A 150 17.53 -4.42 8.46
CA LYS A 150 17.91 -5.84 8.63
C LYS A 150 18.61 -6.14 9.98
N GLU A 151 19.35 -5.17 10.52
CA GLU A 151 20.04 -5.32 11.81
C GLU A 151 19.11 -5.33 13.03
N ALA A 152 17.86 -4.88 12.87
CA ALA A 152 16.89 -4.83 13.96
C ALA A 152 15.93 -6.02 13.88
N SER A 153 16.24 -7.07 14.63
CA SER A 153 15.31 -8.19 14.87
C SER A 153 14.04 -7.67 15.54
N ILE A 154 12.90 -7.82 14.86
CA ILE A 154 11.58 -7.43 15.39
C ILE A 154 10.88 -8.61 16.04
N LEU A 155 10.90 -9.77 15.40
CA LEU A 155 10.51 -11.05 16.01
C LEU A 155 11.79 -11.85 16.27
N GLY A 156 12.00 -12.21 17.52
CA GLY A 156 13.20 -12.92 17.98
C GLY A 156 13.26 -14.35 17.43
N PRO A 157 14.44 -14.98 17.41
CA PRO A 157 14.56 -16.39 17.03
C PRO A 157 13.70 -17.26 17.97
N GLY A 158 13.01 -18.26 17.42
CA GLY A 158 12.11 -19.12 18.21
C GLY A 158 10.75 -18.49 18.51
N PHE A 159 10.25 -17.55 17.69
CA PHE A 159 8.89 -17.05 17.86
C PHE A 159 7.89 -18.14 17.43
N ASP A 160 7.26 -18.78 18.42
CA ASP A 160 6.20 -19.78 18.27
C ASP A 160 4.87 -19.23 18.77
N PHE A 161 3.87 -19.13 17.89
CA PHE A 161 2.57 -18.54 18.20
C PHE A 161 1.49 -19.25 17.39
N SER A 162 0.44 -19.74 18.06
CA SER A 162 -0.71 -20.32 17.38
C SER A 162 -1.99 -19.57 17.72
N VAL A 163 -2.97 -19.66 16.84
CA VAL A 163 -4.37 -19.28 17.06
C VAL A 163 -5.24 -20.41 16.52
N ASP A 164 -6.04 -20.99 17.38
CA ASP A 164 -6.95 -22.08 17.03
C ASP A 164 -8.14 -21.59 16.21
N LYS A 165 -8.83 -22.52 15.56
CA LYS A 165 -10.00 -22.22 14.72
C LYS A 165 -11.11 -21.58 15.56
N GLY A 166 -11.50 -20.36 15.21
CA GLY A 166 -12.55 -19.63 15.93
C GLY A 166 -12.10 -19.04 17.28
N GLU A 167 -10.82 -19.14 17.63
CA GLU A 167 -10.26 -18.56 18.85
C GLU A 167 -10.10 -17.04 18.68
N VAL A 168 -10.41 -16.29 19.74
CA VAL A 168 -10.11 -14.87 19.89
C VAL A 168 -8.87 -14.70 20.76
N VAL A 169 -7.76 -14.30 20.14
CA VAL A 169 -6.48 -14.08 20.83
C VAL A 169 -6.15 -12.60 20.90
N ALA A 170 -5.89 -12.09 22.11
CA ALA A 170 -5.40 -10.74 22.31
C ALA A 170 -3.86 -10.71 22.42
N ILE A 171 -3.20 -9.90 21.58
CA ILE A 171 -1.75 -9.66 21.67
C ILE A 171 -1.53 -8.32 22.35
N VAL A 172 -0.84 -8.34 23.49
CA VAL A 172 -0.52 -7.15 24.29
C VAL A 172 0.98 -7.00 24.46
N GLY A 173 1.47 -5.77 24.66
CA GLY A 173 2.89 -5.52 24.80
C GLY A 173 3.27 -4.06 24.59
N GLY A 174 4.53 -3.72 24.91
CA GLY A 174 5.07 -2.38 24.71
C GLY A 174 5.06 -1.93 23.24
N SER A 175 5.27 -0.63 23.01
CA SER A 175 5.51 -0.14 21.65
C SER A 175 6.80 -0.75 21.09
N GLY A 176 6.77 -1.15 19.81
CA GLY A 176 7.91 -1.80 19.15
C GLY A 176 8.14 -3.27 19.53
N SER A 177 7.23 -3.92 20.26
CA SER A 177 7.40 -5.34 20.62
C SER A 177 7.17 -6.33 19.47
N GLY A 178 6.63 -5.88 18.33
CA GLY A 178 6.37 -6.70 17.14
C GLY A 178 4.90 -7.05 16.87
N LYS A 179 3.93 -6.46 17.61
CA LYS A 179 2.50 -6.79 17.50
C LYS A 179 1.94 -6.60 16.07
N SER A 180 2.07 -5.40 15.50
CA SER A 180 1.63 -5.12 14.13
C SER A 180 2.45 -5.87 13.08
N THR A 181 3.65 -6.32 13.41
CA THR A 181 4.47 -7.18 12.54
C THR A 181 3.83 -8.56 12.38
N VAL A 182 3.21 -9.12 13.43
CA VAL A 182 2.43 -10.37 13.32
C VAL A 182 1.32 -10.21 12.28
N ALA A 183 0.59 -9.10 12.31
CA ALA A 183 -0.45 -8.80 11.31
C ALA A 183 0.10 -8.66 9.89
N ALA A 184 1.23 -7.97 9.72
CA ALA A 184 1.89 -7.79 8.42
C ALA A 184 2.39 -9.10 7.81
N LEU A 185 2.82 -10.05 8.66
CA LEU A 185 3.27 -11.38 8.23
C LEU A 185 2.10 -12.30 7.86
N ILE A 186 1.00 -12.30 8.63
CA ILE A 186 -0.21 -13.08 8.30
C ILE A 186 -0.83 -12.63 6.97
N THR A 187 -0.82 -11.32 6.71
CA THR A 187 -1.32 -10.74 5.44
C THR A 187 -0.32 -10.86 4.29
N ARG A 188 0.86 -11.43 4.56
CA ARG A 188 1.96 -11.63 3.62
C ARG A 188 2.28 -10.33 2.87
N LEU A 189 2.35 -9.22 3.61
CA LEU A 189 2.95 -7.96 3.15
C LEU A 189 4.48 -8.09 3.13
N TYR A 190 5.01 -8.95 4.00
CA TYR A 190 6.40 -9.37 4.03
C TYR A 190 6.45 -10.90 4.12
N ASP A 191 7.42 -11.52 3.45
CA ASP A 191 7.79 -12.91 3.70
C ASP A 191 8.87 -12.95 4.80
N ILE A 192 8.97 -14.08 5.51
CA ILE A 192 10.05 -14.31 6.47
C ILE A 192 11.38 -14.30 5.71
N SER A 193 12.26 -13.36 6.05
CA SER A 193 13.59 -13.23 5.44
C SER A 193 14.67 -13.64 6.44
N GLY A 194 15.64 -14.42 5.96
CA GLY A 194 16.92 -14.61 6.65
C GLY A 194 17.82 -13.39 6.49
N LYS A 195 18.92 -13.33 7.26
CA LYS A 195 19.85 -12.18 7.32
C LYS A 195 20.37 -11.73 5.93
N ASP A 196 20.51 -12.65 4.99
CA ASP A 196 21.16 -12.40 3.70
C ASP A 196 20.19 -12.40 2.50
N GLY A 197 18.88 -12.26 2.74
CA GLY A 197 17.87 -12.33 1.66
C GLY A 197 17.52 -13.75 1.23
N GLU A 198 18.06 -14.76 1.91
CA GLU A 198 17.56 -16.13 1.84
C GLU A 198 16.22 -16.26 2.55
N LYS A 199 15.46 -17.32 2.23
CA LYS A 199 14.20 -17.62 2.91
C LYS A 199 14.50 -17.94 4.38
N GLY A 200 13.77 -17.32 5.31
CA GLY A 200 13.81 -17.73 6.71
C GLY A 200 13.42 -19.20 6.84
N ASP A 201 14.08 -19.88 7.78
CA ASP A 201 13.85 -21.28 8.17
C ASP A 201 12.55 -21.49 8.95
N GLY A 202 11.99 -20.43 9.53
CA GLY A 202 10.67 -20.42 10.15
C GLY A 202 9.52 -20.65 9.16
N LEU A 203 8.37 -21.07 9.71
CA LEU A 203 7.13 -21.31 8.97
C LEU A 203 5.99 -20.44 9.52
N ILE A 204 5.16 -19.92 8.63
CA ILE A 204 3.83 -19.41 8.97
C ILE A 204 2.83 -20.25 8.21
N LEU A 205 1.93 -20.89 8.94
CA LEU A 205 0.95 -21.82 8.44
C LEU A 205 -0.46 -21.24 8.64
N ILE A 206 -1.29 -21.36 7.61
CA ILE A 206 -2.73 -21.09 7.68
C ILE A 206 -3.44 -22.42 7.45
N ASN A 207 -4.13 -22.91 8.48
CA ASN A 207 -4.79 -24.22 8.48
C ASN A 207 -3.85 -25.37 8.03
N GLY A 208 -2.58 -25.30 8.46
CA GLY A 208 -1.53 -26.28 8.15
C GLY A 208 -0.74 -26.04 6.86
N GLU A 209 -1.16 -25.11 6.00
CA GLU A 209 -0.47 -24.81 4.73
C GLU A 209 0.43 -23.58 4.86
N ASP A 210 1.66 -23.66 4.32
CA ASP A 210 2.62 -22.54 4.37
C ASP A 210 2.13 -21.36 3.53
N ILE A 211 2.09 -20.15 4.11
CA ILE A 211 1.64 -18.93 3.43
C ILE A 211 2.44 -18.63 2.14
N ARG A 212 3.67 -19.14 2.03
CA ARG A 212 4.53 -18.99 0.83
C ARG A 212 4.03 -19.84 -0.34
N LYS A 213 3.30 -20.91 -0.05
CA LYS A 213 2.66 -21.78 -1.03
C LYS A 213 1.29 -21.26 -1.46
N LEU A 214 0.58 -20.58 -0.56
CA LEU A 214 -0.69 -19.90 -0.85
C LEU A 214 -0.51 -18.78 -1.88
N ASP A 215 -1.57 -18.52 -2.65
CA ASP A 215 -1.65 -17.31 -3.47
C ASP A 215 -1.92 -16.07 -2.57
N PRO A 216 -1.17 -14.97 -2.72
CA PRO A 216 -1.36 -13.77 -1.91
C PRO A 216 -2.75 -13.13 -2.03
N LEU A 217 -3.41 -13.20 -3.20
CA LEU A 217 -4.76 -12.67 -3.38
C LEU A 217 -5.75 -13.53 -2.60
N TRP A 218 -5.69 -14.86 -2.74
CA TRP A 218 -6.51 -15.79 -1.93
C TRP A 218 -6.36 -15.51 -0.43
N LEU A 219 -5.11 -15.41 0.05
CA LEU A 219 -4.83 -15.18 1.46
C LEU A 219 -5.44 -13.85 1.94
N ARG A 220 -5.24 -12.78 1.18
CA ARG A 220 -5.76 -11.45 1.53
C ARG A 220 -7.27 -11.38 1.45
N LEU A 221 -7.94 -12.18 0.62
CA LEU A 221 -9.40 -12.28 0.60
C LEU A 221 -9.95 -13.03 1.82
N ASN A 222 -9.18 -13.94 2.39
CA ASN A 222 -9.56 -14.70 3.59
C ASN A 222 -9.12 -14.05 4.91
N VAL A 223 -8.46 -12.89 4.86
CA VAL A 223 -8.05 -12.12 6.04
C VAL A 223 -8.68 -10.72 6.00
N GLY A 224 -9.44 -10.36 7.03
CA GLY A 224 -9.92 -9.00 7.27
C GLY A 224 -8.99 -8.26 8.20
N VAL A 225 -8.68 -7.00 7.90
CA VAL A 225 -7.84 -6.16 8.79
C VAL A 225 -8.57 -4.86 9.07
N VAL A 226 -8.71 -4.52 10.35
CA VAL A 226 -9.10 -3.19 10.81
C VAL A 226 -7.85 -2.54 11.42
N ALA A 227 -7.26 -1.61 10.69
CA ALA A 227 -6.06 -0.90 11.12
C ALA A 227 -6.39 0.21 12.15
N GLN A 228 -5.36 0.63 12.90
CA GLN A 228 -5.47 1.67 13.92
C GLN A 228 -6.03 2.97 13.36
N GLU A 229 -5.46 3.40 12.23
CA GLU A 229 -5.94 4.52 11.42
C GLU A 229 -6.48 3.98 10.09
N PRO A 230 -7.81 3.79 9.96
CA PRO A 230 -8.39 3.27 8.74
C PRO A 230 -8.30 4.28 7.60
N LEU A 231 -7.78 3.83 6.46
CA LEU A 231 -7.76 4.60 5.23
C LEU A 231 -9.10 4.46 4.49
N LEU A 232 -9.74 5.58 4.18
CA LEU A 232 -10.88 5.65 3.27
C LEU A 232 -10.45 6.20 1.91
N PHE A 233 -11.00 5.64 0.84
CA PHE A 233 -10.79 6.13 -0.52
C PHE A 233 -11.71 7.31 -0.79
N SER A 234 -11.33 8.18 -1.73
CA SER A 234 -12.24 9.20 -2.26
C SER A 234 -13.47 8.52 -2.89
N GLY A 235 -14.66 9.04 -2.63
CA GLY A 235 -15.94 8.43 -2.98
C GLY A 235 -16.91 8.42 -1.81
N THR A 236 -18.05 7.76 -1.99
CA THR A 236 -19.13 7.73 -0.99
C THR A 236 -18.85 6.75 0.15
N ILE A 237 -19.59 6.89 1.25
CA ILE A 237 -19.55 5.91 2.34
C ILE A 237 -19.95 4.52 1.82
N ALA A 238 -20.97 4.42 0.97
CA ALA A 238 -21.42 3.16 0.36
C ALA A 238 -20.29 2.49 -0.45
N GLU A 239 -19.62 3.23 -1.33
CA GLU A 239 -18.50 2.75 -2.14
C GLU A 239 -17.34 2.27 -1.26
N ASN A 240 -17.03 3.04 -0.22
CA ASN A 240 -16.02 2.66 0.74
C ASN A 240 -16.37 1.33 1.43
N ILE A 241 -17.62 1.11 1.86
CA ILE A 241 -18.05 -0.17 2.44
C ILE A 241 -17.98 -1.31 1.41
N ARG A 242 -18.46 -1.06 0.18
CA ARG A 242 -18.47 -2.02 -0.94
C ARG A 242 -17.07 -2.49 -1.34
N TYR A 243 -16.03 -1.73 -1.01
CA TYR A 243 -14.65 -2.18 -1.18
C TYR A 243 -14.32 -3.51 -0.47
N GLY A 244 -15.09 -3.90 0.55
CA GLY A 244 -14.96 -5.22 1.18
C GLY A 244 -15.37 -6.39 0.27
N LYS A 245 -16.31 -6.15 -0.66
CA LYS A 245 -16.89 -7.11 -1.60
C LYS A 245 -17.50 -6.33 -2.78
N MET A 246 -16.75 -6.19 -3.88
CA MET A 246 -17.06 -5.23 -4.96
C MET A 246 -18.41 -5.51 -5.64
N GLU A 247 -18.78 -6.78 -5.73
CA GLU A 247 -20.02 -7.29 -6.30
C GLU A 247 -21.21 -7.26 -5.33
N ALA A 248 -21.02 -6.82 -4.09
CA ALA A 248 -22.09 -6.77 -3.12
C ALA A 248 -23.25 -5.93 -3.66
N THR A 249 -24.46 -6.35 -3.36
CA THR A 249 -25.68 -5.58 -3.62
C THR A 249 -25.78 -4.39 -2.67
N ASP A 250 -26.58 -3.39 -3.01
CA ASP A 250 -26.87 -2.26 -2.10
C ASP A 250 -27.49 -2.74 -0.78
N GLU A 251 -28.24 -3.83 -0.80
CA GLU A 251 -28.82 -4.44 0.39
C GLU A 251 -27.75 -5.06 1.29
N GLU A 252 -26.78 -5.79 0.74
CA GLU A 252 -25.64 -6.32 1.49
C GLU A 252 -24.81 -5.18 2.11
N VAL A 253 -24.54 -4.11 1.35
CA VAL A 253 -23.84 -2.93 1.86
C VAL A 253 -24.62 -2.26 2.99
N LEU A 254 -25.93 -2.08 2.82
CA LEU A 254 -26.80 -1.52 3.85
C LEU A 254 -26.81 -2.39 5.12
N ASN A 255 -26.83 -3.71 4.97
CA ASN A 255 -26.82 -4.64 6.10
C ASN A 255 -25.47 -4.62 6.83
N ALA A 256 -24.35 -4.58 6.12
CA ALA A 256 -23.03 -4.39 6.71
C ALA A 256 -22.92 -3.05 7.45
N ALA A 257 -23.46 -1.96 6.87
CA ALA A 257 -23.52 -0.65 7.49
C ALA A 257 -24.35 -0.66 8.79
N LYS A 258 -25.47 -1.41 8.83
CA LYS A 258 -26.27 -1.58 10.05
C LYS A 258 -25.49 -2.32 11.14
N LEU A 259 -24.88 -3.47 10.80
CA LEU A 259 -24.12 -4.30 11.74
C LEU A 259 -22.91 -3.57 12.33
N ALA A 260 -22.29 -2.67 11.56
CA ALA A 260 -21.17 -1.84 12.00
C ALA A 260 -21.60 -0.48 12.59
N ASN A 261 -22.89 -0.28 12.86
CA ASN A 261 -23.45 0.98 13.39
C ASN A 261 -23.13 2.23 12.54
N VAL A 262 -22.90 2.11 11.23
CA VAL A 262 -22.67 3.26 10.34
C VAL A 262 -23.96 4.06 10.11
N ILE A 263 -25.10 3.40 10.13
CA ILE A 263 -26.42 4.02 9.90
C ILE A 263 -26.72 5.12 10.93
N ASP A 264 -26.29 4.94 12.17
CA ASP A 264 -26.47 5.86 13.29
C ASP A 264 -26.04 7.30 12.96
N PHE A 265 -24.84 7.51 12.43
CA PHE A 265 -24.39 8.86 12.08
C PHE A 265 -24.81 9.29 10.67
N THR A 266 -24.94 8.35 9.74
CA THR A 266 -25.29 8.67 8.35
C THR A 266 -26.74 9.09 8.19
N GLN A 267 -27.65 8.70 9.08
CA GLN A 267 -29.03 9.19 9.08
C GLN A 267 -29.12 10.71 9.22
N ASN A 268 -28.13 11.34 9.86
CA ASN A 268 -28.07 12.80 10.06
C ASN A 268 -27.37 13.52 8.89
N LEU A 269 -26.85 12.78 7.89
CA LEU A 269 -26.21 13.35 6.71
C LEU A 269 -27.24 13.50 5.57
N PRO A 270 -27.23 14.61 4.80
CA PRO A 270 -28.20 14.84 3.73
C PRO A 270 -28.25 13.73 2.68
N LEU A 271 -27.09 13.14 2.34
CA LEU A 271 -26.98 12.08 1.33
C LEU A 271 -26.83 10.69 1.94
N LYS A 272 -26.90 10.55 3.27
CA LYS A 272 -26.78 9.26 3.98
C LYS A 272 -25.52 8.49 3.53
N LEU A 273 -25.68 7.26 3.06
CA LEU A 273 -24.56 6.42 2.57
C LEU A 273 -23.91 6.96 1.29
N GLU A 274 -24.62 7.80 0.53
CA GLU A 274 -24.08 8.49 -0.67
C GLU A 274 -23.29 9.76 -0.32
N THR A 275 -23.02 9.98 0.98
CA THR A 275 -22.19 11.11 1.40
C THR A 275 -20.73 10.83 1.07
N GLU A 276 -20.09 11.79 0.40
CA GLU A 276 -18.65 11.78 0.10
C GLU A 276 -17.80 11.85 1.37
N VAL A 277 -16.80 10.98 1.49
CA VAL A 277 -15.93 10.96 2.69
C VAL A 277 -14.74 11.92 2.58
N GLY A 278 -14.46 12.42 1.37
CA GLY A 278 -13.28 13.23 1.07
C GLY A 278 -11.98 12.40 1.00
N GLN A 279 -10.90 13.03 0.53
CA GLN A 279 -9.60 12.35 0.39
C GLN A 279 -9.11 11.84 1.76
N GLY A 280 -8.90 10.52 1.90
CA GLY A 280 -8.50 9.92 3.18
C GLY A 280 -9.58 9.97 4.27
N GLY A 281 -10.84 10.20 3.89
CA GLY A 281 -11.97 10.26 4.81
C GLY A 281 -12.03 11.53 5.67
N THR A 282 -11.33 12.62 5.31
CA THR A 282 -11.20 13.83 6.14
C THR A 282 -12.51 14.45 6.64
N GLN A 283 -13.65 14.12 6.02
CA GLN A 283 -14.96 14.61 6.44
C GLN A 283 -15.61 13.78 7.58
N LEU A 284 -14.99 12.68 7.99
CA LEU A 284 -15.48 11.79 9.05
C LEU A 284 -14.61 11.87 10.30
N SER A 285 -15.25 11.77 11.47
CA SER A 285 -14.55 11.62 12.75
C SER A 285 -13.79 10.27 12.81
N GLY A 286 -12.82 10.15 13.72
CA GLY A 286 -12.05 8.90 13.88
C GLY A 286 -12.94 7.66 14.10
N GLY A 287 -13.99 7.79 14.94
CA GLY A 287 -14.93 6.70 15.22
C GLY A 287 -15.83 6.37 14.02
N GLN A 288 -16.21 7.38 13.24
CA GLN A 288 -16.97 7.17 12.00
C GLN A 288 -16.11 6.43 10.97
N LYS A 289 -14.83 6.83 10.78
CA LYS A 289 -13.89 6.12 9.89
C LYS A 289 -13.72 4.67 10.28
N GLN A 290 -13.57 4.38 11.57
CA GLN A 290 -13.45 3.01 12.07
C GLN A 290 -14.71 2.20 11.83
N ARG A 291 -15.91 2.74 12.10
CA ARG A 291 -17.17 2.04 11.78
C ARG A 291 -17.30 1.71 10.29
N VAL A 292 -16.91 2.61 9.40
CA VAL A 292 -16.89 2.34 7.94
C VAL A 292 -15.88 1.24 7.59
N ALA A 293 -14.69 1.25 8.18
CA ALA A 293 -13.70 0.21 7.96
C ALA A 293 -14.12 -1.16 8.51
N ILE A 294 -14.79 -1.19 9.66
CA ILE A 294 -15.36 -2.40 10.23
C ILE A 294 -16.49 -2.92 9.33
N ALA A 295 -17.34 -2.03 8.81
CA ALA A 295 -18.38 -2.42 7.84
C ALA A 295 -17.80 -3.11 6.60
N ARG A 296 -16.63 -2.70 6.11
CA ARG A 296 -15.92 -3.41 5.02
C ARG A 296 -15.58 -4.84 5.40
N VAL A 297 -15.06 -5.06 6.62
CA VAL A 297 -14.70 -6.39 7.11
C VAL A 297 -15.94 -7.25 7.33
N VAL A 298 -17.02 -6.66 7.87
CA VAL A 298 -18.32 -7.33 8.04
C VAL A 298 -18.89 -7.75 6.69
N LEU A 299 -18.87 -6.87 5.68
CA LEU A 299 -19.33 -7.17 4.32
C LEU A 299 -18.52 -8.30 3.68
N LYS A 300 -17.19 -8.23 3.83
CA LYS A 300 -16.25 -9.24 3.31
C LYS A 300 -16.42 -10.61 3.99
N ASN A 301 -16.83 -10.61 5.26
CA ASN A 301 -17.07 -11.81 6.07
C ASN A 301 -15.90 -12.85 6.10
N PRO A 302 -14.62 -12.42 6.25
CA PRO A 302 -13.47 -13.32 6.15
C PRO A 302 -13.38 -14.30 7.33
N PRO A 303 -12.78 -15.50 7.18
CA PRO A 303 -12.60 -16.47 8.27
C PRO A 303 -11.56 -16.03 9.32
N ILE A 304 -10.59 -15.18 8.95
CA ILE A 304 -9.62 -14.57 9.86
C ILE A 304 -9.88 -13.06 9.95
N VAL A 305 -9.90 -12.51 11.16
CA VAL A 305 -10.00 -11.07 11.41
C VAL A 305 -8.84 -10.60 12.28
N ILE A 306 -8.20 -9.51 11.88
CA ILE A 306 -7.13 -8.84 12.63
C ILE A 306 -7.60 -7.44 12.99
N LEU A 307 -7.56 -7.12 14.27
CA LEU A 307 -7.92 -5.81 14.80
C LEU A 307 -6.66 -5.17 15.38
N ASP A 308 -6.10 -4.17 14.69
CA ASP A 308 -4.89 -3.46 15.14
C ASP A 308 -5.26 -2.13 15.78
N GLU A 309 -5.30 -2.07 17.11
CA GLU A 309 -5.60 -0.86 17.91
C GLU A 309 -6.89 -0.12 17.48
N ALA A 310 -7.91 -0.88 17.04
CA ALA A 310 -9.15 -0.36 16.46
C ALA A 310 -10.06 0.45 17.41
N THR A 311 -9.59 0.91 18.57
CA THR A 311 -10.33 1.78 19.50
C THR A 311 -9.46 2.90 20.10
N SER A 312 -8.17 3.00 19.77
CA SER A 312 -7.21 3.80 20.57
C SER A 312 -7.43 5.32 20.57
N ALA A 313 -8.13 5.88 19.59
CA ALA A 313 -8.24 7.33 19.36
C ALA A 313 -9.66 7.90 19.48
N LEU A 314 -10.55 7.24 20.23
CA LEU A 314 -11.97 7.58 20.31
C LEU A 314 -12.40 8.17 21.66
N ASP A 315 -13.37 9.09 21.61
CA ASP A 315 -14.20 9.48 22.75
C ASP A 315 -15.08 8.32 23.24
N ALA A 316 -15.60 8.41 24.47
CA ALA A 316 -16.27 7.31 25.14
C ALA A 316 -17.57 6.83 24.45
N GLU A 317 -18.33 7.74 23.84
CA GLU A 317 -19.56 7.40 23.12
C GLU A 317 -19.23 6.71 21.79
N SER A 318 -18.30 7.29 21.02
CA SER A 318 -17.79 6.68 19.79
C SER A 318 -17.17 5.31 20.03
N GLU A 319 -16.45 5.13 21.15
CA GLU A 319 -15.84 3.86 21.54
C GLU A 319 -16.88 2.75 21.70
N TYR A 320 -18.00 3.03 22.38
CA TYR A 320 -19.04 2.03 22.61
C TYR A 320 -19.65 1.52 21.29
N LEU A 321 -19.93 2.42 20.36
CA LEU A 321 -20.51 2.08 19.05
C LEU A 321 -19.51 1.32 18.17
N VAL A 322 -18.23 1.68 18.24
CA VAL A 322 -17.14 0.97 17.55
C VAL A 322 -16.93 -0.43 18.15
N GLN A 323 -16.98 -0.58 19.47
CA GLN A 323 -16.86 -1.88 20.13
C GLN A 323 -17.98 -2.85 19.70
N LYS A 324 -19.24 -2.38 19.61
CA LYS A 324 -20.34 -3.18 19.06
C LYS A 324 -20.15 -3.58 17.59
N ALA A 325 -19.56 -2.68 16.81
CA ALA A 325 -19.23 -2.97 15.40
C ALA A 325 -18.14 -4.05 15.33
N ILE A 326 -17.10 -3.96 16.18
CA ILE A 326 -16.03 -4.95 16.32
C ILE A 326 -16.61 -6.32 16.68
N GLU A 327 -17.48 -6.40 17.68
CA GLU A 327 -18.15 -7.65 18.06
C GLU A 327 -18.89 -8.29 16.88
N SER A 328 -19.52 -7.47 16.03
CA SER A 328 -20.18 -7.97 14.82
C SER A 328 -19.21 -8.57 13.81
N ALA A 329 -18.02 -8.00 13.65
CA ALA A 329 -16.98 -8.52 12.77
C ALA A 329 -16.30 -9.80 13.29
N MET A 330 -16.26 -9.98 14.62
CA MET A 330 -15.59 -11.11 15.26
C MET A 330 -16.40 -12.42 15.28
N ARG A 331 -17.72 -12.34 15.14
CA ARG A 331 -18.61 -13.50 15.34
C ARG A 331 -18.27 -14.67 14.41
N GLY A 332 -17.95 -15.82 15.02
CA GLY A 332 -17.67 -17.07 14.34
C GLY A 332 -16.38 -17.05 13.53
N LYS A 333 -15.42 -16.18 13.85
CA LYS A 333 -14.14 -16.00 13.15
C LYS A 333 -12.96 -16.35 14.04
N THR A 334 -11.82 -16.67 13.43
CA THR A 334 -10.54 -16.66 14.14
C THR A 334 -10.07 -15.20 14.24
N VAL A 335 -9.80 -14.70 15.44
CA VAL A 335 -9.54 -13.26 15.66
C VAL A 335 -8.21 -13.03 16.36
N ILE A 336 -7.43 -12.08 15.85
CA ILE A 336 -6.26 -11.52 16.52
C ILE A 336 -6.55 -10.06 16.86
N CYS A 337 -6.58 -9.74 18.15
CA CYS A 337 -6.77 -8.40 18.68
C CYS A 337 -5.45 -7.84 19.19
N ILE A 338 -4.83 -6.91 18.47
CA ILE A 338 -3.71 -6.12 19.00
C ILE A 338 -4.34 -4.95 19.76
N ALA A 339 -4.43 -5.09 21.09
CA ALA A 339 -5.21 -4.18 21.91
C ALA A 339 -4.34 -3.49 22.98
N HIS A 340 -4.62 -2.20 23.18
CA HIS A 340 -4.13 -1.42 24.31
C HIS A 340 -5.25 -1.09 25.33
N ARG A 341 -6.51 -1.45 25.05
CA ARG A 341 -7.66 -1.19 25.93
C ARG A 341 -8.15 -2.45 26.63
N LEU A 342 -8.35 -2.31 27.94
CA LEU A 342 -8.73 -3.35 28.89
C LEU A 342 -10.00 -4.13 28.50
N ASN A 343 -11.02 -3.45 27.97
CA ASN A 343 -12.30 -4.08 27.63
C ASN A 343 -12.16 -5.06 26.47
N THR A 344 -11.39 -4.71 25.45
CA THR A 344 -11.10 -5.59 24.30
C THR A 344 -10.25 -6.80 24.73
N ILE A 345 -9.33 -6.60 25.68
CA ILE A 345 -8.45 -7.67 26.20
C ILE A 345 -9.22 -8.68 27.05
N LYS A 346 -10.16 -8.22 27.90
CA LYS A 346 -10.95 -9.08 28.80
C LYS A 346 -11.86 -10.08 28.07
N GLY A 347 -12.30 -9.75 26.85
CA GLY A 347 -13.18 -10.60 26.05
C GLY A 347 -12.45 -11.66 25.21
N ALA A 348 -11.12 -11.73 25.27
CA ALA A 348 -10.35 -12.72 24.52
C ALA A 348 -10.30 -14.07 25.24
N ASP A 349 -10.32 -15.16 24.48
CA ASP A 349 -10.17 -16.53 24.99
C ASP A 349 -8.78 -16.73 25.58
N ARG A 350 -7.77 -16.12 24.93
CA ARG A 350 -6.38 -16.16 25.38
C ARG A 350 -5.69 -14.83 25.13
N ILE A 351 -4.82 -14.45 26.07
CA ILE A 351 -3.97 -13.27 25.98
C ILE A 351 -2.53 -13.73 25.83
N VAL A 352 -1.80 -13.07 24.94
CA VAL A 352 -0.39 -13.30 24.67
C VAL A 352 0.38 -11.99 24.89
N VAL A 353 1.35 -12.03 25.79
CA VAL A 353 2.21 -10.89 26.12
C VAL A 353 3.49 -10.98 25.29
N LEU A 354 3.68 -9.98 24.42
CA LEU A 354 4.83 -9.85 23.53
C LEU A 354 5.81 -8.81 24.07
N GLN A 355 7.05 -9.21 24.31
CA GLN A 355 8.13 -8.33 24.77
C GLN A 355 9.39 -8.59 23.95
N SER A 356 9.95 -7.54 23.34
CA SER A 356 11.18 -7.63 22.55
C SER A 356 11.17 -8.75 21.49
N GLY A 357 10.04 -8.95 20.82
CA GLY A 357 9.91 -9.95 19.75
C GLY A 357 9.72 -11.39 20.21
N VAL A 358 9.53 -11.66 21.50
CA VAL A 358 9.27 -13.00 22.05
C VAL A 358 8.03 -13.00 22.94
N ILE A 359 7.33 -14.14 22.99
CA ILE A 359 6.19 -14.34 23.87
C ILE A 359 6.72 -14.67 25.26
N VAL A 360 6.41 -13.81 26.24
CA VAL A 360 6.86 -13.96 27.62
C VAL A 360 5.81 -14.59 28.52
N GLU A 361 4.53 -14.38 28.20
CA GLU A 361 3.40 -14.94 28.94
C GLU A 361 2.22 -15.22 28.01
N ALA A 362 1.47 -16.28 28.31
CA ALA A 362 0.20 -16.59 27.67
C ALA A 362 -0.76 -17.24 28.67
N GLY A 363 -2.06 -16.99 28.50
CA GLY A 363 -3.11 -17.60 29.33
C GLY A 363 -4.42 -16.83 29.28
N ALA A 364 -5.41 -17.30 30.05
CA ALA A 364 -6.67 -16.57 30.23
C ALA A 364 -6.45 -15.30 31.07
N PHE A 365 -7.36 -14.33 30.95
CA PHE A 365 -7.25 -13.05 31.67
C PHE A 365 -7.09 -13.22 33.18
N SER A 366 -7.93 -14.04 33.82
CA SER A 366 -7.87 -14.30 35.26
C SER A 366 -6.52 -14.90 35.68
N GLU A 367 -6.03 -15.89 34.95
CA GLU A 367 -4.76 -16.56 35.23
C GLU A 367 -3.56 -15.59 35.16
N LEU A 368 -3.55 -14.70 34.16
CA LEU A 368 -2.46 -13.74 33.99
C LEU A 368 -2.49 -12.63 35.06
N VAL A 369 -3.67 -12.22 35.53
CA VAL A 369 -3.80 -11.29 36.65
C VAL A 369 -3.25 -11.91 37.94
N ASP A 370 -3.56 -13.18 38.20
CA ASP A 370 -3.13 -13.88 39.42
C ASP A 370 -1.63 -14.18 39.44
N LYS A 371 -1.03 -14.47 38.27
CA LYS A 371 0.42 -14.68 38.12
C LYS A 371 1.27 -13.46 38.48
N LYS A 372 0.69 -12.24 38.47
CA LYS A 372 1.38 -10.98 38.77
C LYS A 372 2.67 -10.75 37.97
N GLY A 373 2.75 -11.28 36.76
CA GLY A 373 3.92 -11.18 35.89
C GLY A 373 3.88 -10.00 34.91
N ALA A 374 4.45 -10.16 33.72
CA ALA A 374 4.57 -9.13 32.69
C ALA A 374 3.21 -8.54 32.28
N PHE A 375 2.15 -9.36 32.18
CA PHE A 375 0.81 -8.88 31.93
C PHE A 375 0.33 -7.89 33.02
N HIS A 376 0.53 -8.25 34.29
CA HIS A 376 0.13 -7.42 35.43
C HIS A 376 0.88 -6.09 35.50
N GLU A 377 2.17 -6.09 35.14
CA GLU A 377 2.95 -4.84 35.04
C GLU A 377 2.43 -3.92 33.94
N LEU A 378 2.09 -4.47 32.76
CA LEU A 378 1.49 -3.69 31.67
C LEU A 378 0.15 -3.08 32.11
N MET A 379 -0.69 -3.86 32.79
CA MET A 379 -1.97 -3.43 33.32
C MET A 379 -1.84 -2.29 34.32
N LYS A 380 -0.91 -2.39 35.28
CA LYS A 380 -0.63 -1.30 36.24
C LYS A 380 -0.25 0.00 35.54
N ARG A 381 0.59 -0.08 34.50
CA ARG A 381 1.01 1.11 33.74
C ARG A 381 -0.14 1.74 32.97
N GLN A 382 -1.10 0.94 32.50
CA GLN A 382 -2.29 1.46 31.81
C GLN A 382 -3.30 2.12 32.74
N ILE A 383 -3.45 1.64 33.97
CA ILE A 383 -4.39 2.21 34.96
C ILE A 383 -3.83 3.49 35.61
N THR A 384 -2.51 3.65 35.65
CA THR A 384 -1.85 4.80 36.28
C THR A 384 -1.68 5.99 35.32
N LYS A 385 -1.95 5.80 34.02
CA LYS A 385 -2.07 6.87 33.03
C LYS A 385 -3.51 7.34 32.96
#